data_AF-A0A562CBH4-F1
#
_entry.id   AF-A0A562CBH4-F1
#
_cell.length_a   1.000
_cell.length_b   1.000
_cell.length_c   1.000
_cell.angle_alpha   90.00
_cell.angle_beta   90.00
_cell.angle_gamma   90.00
#
_symmetry.space_group_name_H-M   'P 1'
#
loop_
_entity.id
_entity.type
_entity.pdbx_description
1 polymer ?
#
loop_
_entity_poly.entity_id
_entity_poly.type
_entity_poly.pdbx_seq_one_letter_code
_entity_poly.pdbx_strand_id
1 'polypeptide(L)'
;MSFDPLQRECLEAMGFTVFALAGRADAGPVPPPAADPAPPRGDVRRPPPPDRLLLALLRAAGCGPDDAAALELCRSLLPPGGLRDARARRALWPRLRALRARTARG
;
A
#
# COMPACT_ATOMS: atom_id res chain seq x y z
N MET A 1 -16.52 -18.43 0.05
CA MET A 1 -16.50 -19.49 1.07
C MET A 1 -16.68 -18.82 2.42
N SER A 2 -17.88 -18.93 3.00
CA SER A 2 -18.21 -18.35 4.32
C SER A 2 -17.78 -19.32 5.42
N PHE A 3 -17.42 -18.79 6.59
CA PHE A 3 -17.16 -19.59 7.78
C PHE A 3 -18.48 -20.19 8.30
N ASP A 4 -18.50 -21.48 8.63
CA ASP A 4 -19.69 -22.15 9.16
C ASP A 4 -19.92 -21.75 10.64
N PRO A 5 -21.18 -21.60 11.09
CA PRO A 5 -21.51 -21.23 12.47
C PRO A 5 -20.86 -22.13 13.53
N LEU A 6 -20.83 -23.46 13.34
CA LEU A 6 -20.22 -24.39 14.30
C LEU A 6 -18.71 -24.15 14.41
N GLN A 7 -18.06 -23.83 13.29
CA GLN A 7 -16.63 -23.53 13.28
C GLN A 7 -16.31 -22.26 14.07
N ARG A 8 -17.19 -21.26 14.04
CA ARG A 8 -17.00 -20.02 14.81
C ARG A 8 -17.08 -20.29 16.31
N GLU A 9 -18.07 -21.07 16.74
CA GLU A 9 -18.25 -21.44 18.15
C GLU A 9 -17.05 -22.20 18.72
N CYS A 10 -16.49 -23.14 17.97
CA CYS A 10 -15.29 -23.85 18.39
C CYS A 10 -14.08 -22.92 18.60
N LEU A 11 -13.92 -21.91 17.73
CA LEU A 11 -12.82 -20.94 17.86
C LEU A 11 -13.01 -20.00 19.06
N GLU A 12 -14.23 -19.55 19.29
CA GLU A 12 -14.57 -18.71 20.45
C GLU A 12 -14.36 -19.46 21.76
N ALA A 13 -14.75 -20.74 21.83
CA ALA A 13 -14.50 -21.61 22.99
C ALA A 13 -13.01 -21.80 23.30
N MET A 14 -12.15 -21.74 22.28
CA MET A 14 -10.69 -21.76 22.43
C MET A 14 -10.09 -20.38 22.75
N GLY A 15 -10.91 -19.34 22.88
CA GLY A 15 -10.49 -17.97 23.22
C GLY A 15 -10.04 -17.12 22.04
N PHE A 16 -10.31 -17.55 20.81
CA PHE A 16 -9.99 -16.77 19.61
C PHE A 16 -11.16 -15.85 19.22
N THR A 17 -10.86 -14.58 18.96
CA THR A 17 -11.84 -13.62 18.43
C THR A 17 -11.84 -13.65 16.90
N VAL A 18 -12.99 -14.00 16.30
CA VAL A 18 -13.13 -14.08 14.85
C VAL A 18 -13.66 -12.76 14.30
N PHE A 19 -12.90 -12.11 13.40
CA PHE A 19 -13.33 -10.91 12.70
C PHE A 19 -13.79 -11.24 11.28
N ALA A 20 -15.00 -10.81 10.94
CA ALA A 20 -15.45 -10.83 9.55
C ALA A 20 -14.68 -9.76 8.77
N LEU A 21 -13.91 -10.18 7.77
CA LEU A 21 -13.45 -9.26 6.75
C LEU A 21 -14.69 -8.88 5.96
N ALA A 22 -15.18 -7.64 6.09
CA ALA A 22 -16.31 -7.15 5.33
C ALA A 22 -16.00 -7.28 3.83
N GLY A 23 -16.38 -8.42 3.26
CA GLY A 23 -16.52 -8.59 1.83
C GLY A 23 -17.52 -7.55 1.39
N ARG A 24 -17.19 -6.85 0.29
CA ARG A 24 -18.05 -5.84 -0.32
C ARG A 24 -19.38 -6.51 -0.70
N ALA A 25 -20.31 -6.49 0.24
CA ALA A 25 -21.67 -6.94 0.10
C ALA A 25 -22.48 -5.80 -0.53
N ASP A 26 -23.35 -6.20 -1.44
CA ASP A 26 -24.20 -5.41 -2.32
C ASP A 26 -24.64 -4.05 -1.75
N ALA A 27 -24.26 -3.00 -2.48
CA ALA A 27 -24.75 -1.65 -2.26
C ALA A 27 -26.23 -1.58 -2.68
N GLY A 28 -27.13 -1.67 -1.71
CA GLY A 28 -28.49 -1.15 -1.84
C GLY A 28 -28.45 0.38 -2.02
N PRO A 29 -29.37 0.98 -2.80
CA PRO A 29 -29.23 2.36 -3.25
C PRO A 29 -29.63 3.33 -2.13
N VAL A 30 -28.64 3.95 -1.52
CA VAL A 30 -28.81 5.21 -0.80
C VAL A 30 -28.07 6.26 -1.63
N PRO A 31 -28.72 7.36 -2.06
CA PRO A 31 -28.06 8.41 -2.84
C PRO A 31 -27.44 9.46 -1.90
N PRO A 32 -26.10 9.62 -1.91
CA PRO A 32 -25.44 10.82 -1.41
C PRO A 32 -24.91 11.71 -2.55
N PRO A 33 -24.69 13.01 -2.25
CA PRO A 33 -24.58 14.10 -3.22
C PRO A 33 -23.31 14.06 -4.05
N ALA A 34 -23.37 14.73 -5.20
CA ALA A 34 -22.28 14.95 -6.13
C ALA A 34 -20.99 15.40 -5.40
N ALA A 35 -20.06 14.46 -5.28
CA ALA A 35 -18.66 14.70 -4.99
C ALA A 35 -17.88 13.82 -5.97
N ASP A 36 -16.86 14.41 -6.57
CA ASP A 36 -16.00 13.88 -7.63
C ASP A 36 -15.71 12.37 -7.57
N PRO A 37 -15.57 11.70 -8.72
CA PRO A 37 -15.30 10.26 -8.74
C PRO A 37 -13.98 9.95 -8.04
N ALA A 38 -14.08 9.33 -6.87
CA ALA A 38 -12.97 8.63 -6.22
C ALA A 38 -12.37 7.61 -7.20
N PRO A 39 -11.03 7.51 -7.33
CA PRO A 39 -10.41 6.67 -8.35
C PRO A 39 -10.72 5.18 -8.10
N PRO A 40 -10.93 4.38 -9.17
CA PRO A 40 -11.31 2.99 -9.03
C PRO A 40 -10.18 2.18 -8.40
N ARG A 41 -10.49 1.52 -7.27
CA ARG A 41 -9.71 0.39 -6.76
C ARG A 41 -10.00 -0.82 -7.64
N GLY A 42 -9.24 -0.96 -8.71
CA GLY A 42 -9.28 -2.12 -9.60
C GLY A 42 -7.88 -2.62 -9.87
N ASP A 43 -7.56 -3.82 -9.39
CA ASP A 43 -6.52 -4.65 -9.99
C ASP A 43 -7.14 -5.39 -11.19
N VAL A 44 -7.31 -4.65 -12.28
CA VAL A 44 -7.29 -5.25 -13.62
C VAL A 44 -5.83 -5.18 -14.06
N ARG A 45 -5.27 -6.30 -14.50
CA ARG A 45 -3.86 -6.46 -14.92
C ARG A 45 -3.48 -5.39 -15.95
N ARG A 46 -3.02 -4.26 -15.43
CA ARG A 46 -2.58 -3.08 -16.16
C ARG A 46 -1.22 -3.42 -16.82
N PRO A 47 -0.92 -2.98 -18.05
CA PRO A 47 0.44 -3.05 -18.60
C PRO A 47 1.43 -2.53 -17.55
N PRO A 48 2.65 -3.11 -17.41
CA PRO A 48 3.54 -2.85 -16.28
C PRO A 48 3.69 -1.34 -16.11
N PRO A 49 3.02 -0.77 -15.10
CA PRO A 49 3.05 0.67 -14.91
C PRO A 49 4.44 1.04 -14.42
N PRO A 50 4.84 2.33 -14.51
CA PRO A 50 6.07 2.81 -13.88
C PRO A 50 6.24 2.17 -12.50
N ASP A 51 7.42 1.62 -12.26
CA ASP A 51 7.74 0.67 -11.21
C ASP A 51 7.03 1.08 -9.90
N ARG A 52 5.91 0.43 -9.56
CA ARG A 52 5.01 0.91 -8.48
C ARG A 52 5.77 1.03 -7.15
N LEU A 53 6.81 0.21 -6.99
CA LEU A 53 7.73 0.26 -5.87
C LEU A 53 8.50 1.59 -5.82
N LEU A 54 9.01 2.03 -6.97
CA LEU A 54 9.74 3.28 -7.11
C LEU A 54 8.86 4.49 -6.78
N LEU A 55 7.61 4.49 -7.28
CA LEU A 55 6.62 5.51 -6.94
C LEU A 55 6.29 5.52 -5.43
N ALA A 56 6.21 4.35 -4.80
CA ALA A 56 6.00 4.26 -3.36
C ALA A 56 7.20 4.79 -2.56
N LEU A 57 8.43 4.55 -3.04
CA LEU A 57 9.65 5.07 -2.44
C LEU A 57 9.75 6.60 -2.57
N LEU A 58 9.42 7.16 -3.73
CA LEU A 58 9.35 8.61 -3.92
C LEU A 58 8.34 9.25 -2.97
N ARG A 59 7.14 8.68 -2.87
CA ARG A 59 6.13 9.17 -1.91
C ARG A 59 6.66 9.09 -0.49
N ALA A 60 7.35 8.02 -0.12
CA ALA A 60 7.98 7.90 1.19
C ALA A 60 9.13 8.90 1.39
N ALA A 61 9.83 9.31 0.34
CA ALA A 61 10.83 10.37 0.37
C ALA A 61 10.22 11.79 0.35
N GLY A 62 8.92 11.93 0.10
CA GLY A 62 8.27 13.23 -0.09
C GLY A 62 8.57 13.87 -1.44
N CYS A 63 8.99 13.09 -2.44
CA CYS A 63 9.25 13.55 -3.81
C CYS A 63 8.02 13.29 -4.71
N GLY A 64 7.82 14.16 -5.70
CA GLY A 64 6.81 13.99 -6.73
C GLY A 64 7.20 12.93 -7.78
N PRO A 65 6.23 12.38 -8.52
CA PRO A 65 6.49 11.43 -9.61
C PRO A 65 7.26 12.05 -10.79
N ASP A 66 7.22 13.38 -10.93
CA ASP A 66 7.89 14.14 -12.01
C ASP A 66 9.36 14.45 -11.69
N ASP A 67 9.83 14.13 -10.49
CA ASP A 67 11.20 14.35 -10.06
C ASP A 67 12.11 13.21 -10.59
N ALA A 68 12.62 13.40 -11.80
CA ALA A 68 13.50 12.45 -12.47
C ALA A 68 14.81 12.19 -11.70
N ALA A 69 15.34 13.19 -10.99
CA ALA A 69 16.56 13.02 -10.18
C ALA A 69 16.27 12.15 -8.94
N ALA A 70 15.13 12.35 -8.29
CA ALA A 70 14.70 11.50 -7.18
C ALA A 70 14.38 10.07 -7.64
N LEU A 71 13.85 9.88 -8.85
CA LEU A 71 13.61 8.56 -9.45
C LEU A 71 14.92 7.78 -9.59
N GLU A 72 15.95 8.38 -10.19
CA GLU A 72 17.25 7.73 -10.38
C GLU A 72 17.96 7.44 -9.04
N LEU A 73 17.87 8.38 -8.08
CA LEU A 73 18.36 8.13 -6.73
C LEU A 73 17.66 6.93 -6.08
N CYS A 74 16.33 6.85 -6.18
CA CYS A 74 15.58 5.72 -5.61
C CYS A 74 15.90 4.39 -6.32
N ARG A 75 16.17 4.41 -7.64
CA ARG A 75 16.65 3.23 -8.38
C ARG A 75 18.02 2.78 -7.90
N SER A 76 18.97 3.69 -7.73
CA SER A 76 20.32 3.36 -7.26
C SER A 76 20.35 2.80 -5.83
N LEU A 77 19.37 3.17 -5.01
CA LEU A 77 19.23 2.70 -3.64
C LEU A 77 18.56 1.33 -3.53
N LEU A 78 17.93 0.84 -4.60
CA LEU A 78 17.17 -0.40 -4.58
C LEU A 78 18.12 -1.60 -4.67
N PRO A 79 18.06 -2.56 -3.73
CA PRO A 79 18.85 -3.78 -3.85
C PRO A 79 18.37 -4.64 -5.03
N PRO A 80 19.27 -5.41 -5.69
CA PRO A 80 18.96 -6.17 -6.91
C PRO A 80 17.89 -7.27 -6.70
N GLY A 81 17.66 -7.70 -5.45
CA GLY A 81 16.58 -8.64 -5.08
C GLY A 81 15.26 -7.98 -4.68
N GLY A 82 15.15 -6.65 -4.82
CA GLY A 82 13.99 -5.88 -4.35
C GLY A 82 13.86 -5.83 -2.83
N LEU A 83 12.71 -5.36 -2.35
CA LEU A 83 12.46 -5.08 -0.92
C LEU A 83 11.71 -6.21 -0.18
N ARG A 84 11.97 -7.47 -0.53
CA ARG A 84 11.32 -8.62 0.13
C ARG A 84 11.81 -8.83 1.56
N ASP A 85 13.09 -8.57 1.83
CA ASP A 85 13.68 -8.69 3.16
C ASP A 85 13.28 -7.52 4.07
N ALA A 86 12.87 -7.81 5.31
CA ALA A 86 12.60 -6.82 6.34
C ALA A 86 13.85 -6.01 6.75
N ARG A 87 15.03 -6.65 6.80
CA ARG A 87 16.30 -5.98 7.09
C ARG A 87 16.68 -5.00 5.99
N ALA A 88 16.50 -5.37 4.72
CA ALA A 88 16.76 -4.50 3.58
C ALA A 88 15.85 -3.25 3.60
N ARG A 89 14.55 -3.44 3.89
CA ARG A 89 13.60 -2.32 4.09
C ARG A 89 14.02 -1.41 5.24
N ARG A 90 14.42 -1.98 6.39
CA ARG A 90 14.86 -1.20 7.56
C ARG A 90 16.16 -0.43 7.30
N ALA A 91 17.10 -1.00 6.55
CA ALA A 91 18.34 -0.32 6.17
C ALA A 91 18.11 0.87 5.22
N LEU A 92 17.06 0.82 4.41
CA LEU A 92 16.68 1.89 3.48
C LEU A 92 15.99 3.07 4.19
N TRP A 93 15.29 2.82 5.30
CA TRP A 93 14.44 3.83 5.96
C TRP A 93 15.16 5.10 6.44
N PRO A 94 16.37 5.05 7.03
CA PRO A 94 17.12 6.25 7.39
C PRO A 94 17.44 7.14 6.19
N ARG A 95 17.77 6.54 5.03
CA ARG A 95 18.11 7.27 3.80
C ARG A 95 16.90 8.00 3.24
N LEU A 96 15.73 7.35 3.20
CA LEU A 96 14.48 7.99 2.78
C LEU A 96 14.06 9.14 3.71
N ARG A 97 14.26 8.98 5.03
CA ARG A 97 13.99 10.07 5.99
C ARG A 97 14.93 11.26 5.81
N ALA A 98 16.22 11.00 5.57
CA ALA A 98 17.18 12.06 5.28
C ALA A 98 16.81 12.81 3.98
N LEU A 99 16.38 12.09 2.94
CA LEU A 99 15.89 12.68 1.70
C LEU A 99 14.66 13.56 1.96
N ARG A 100 13.68 13.05 2.72
CA ARG A 100 12.48 13.82 3.11
C ARG A 100 12.80 15.07 3.92
N ALA A 101 13.77 15.00 4.82
CA ALA A 101 14.20 16.15 5.61
C ALA A 101 14.91 17.23 4.78
N ARG A 102 15.49 16.84 3.63
CA ARG A 102 16.07 17.76 2.65
C ARG A 102 15.00 18.40 1.78
N THR A 103 14.04 17.61 1.30
CA THR A 103 12.93 18.12 0.46
C THR A 103 11.98 19.02 1.23
N ALA A 104 11.74 18.75 2.52
CA ALA A 104 10.95 19.63 3.38
C ALA A 104 11.63 20.98 3.71
N ARG A 105 12.91 21.13 3.37
CA ARG A 105 13.70 22.35 3.60
C ARG A 105 13.95 23.18 2.34
N GLY A 106 13.64 22.63 1.16
CA GLY A 106 13.72 23.33 -0.13
C GLY A 106 12.33 23.78 -0.56
#